data_AF-A0A3M1DZ42-F1
#
_entry.id   AF-A0A3M1DZ42-F1
#
_cell.length_a   1.000
_cell.length_b   1.000
_cell.length_c   1.000
_cell.angle_alpha   90.00
_cell.angle_beta   90.00
_cell.angle_gamma   90.00
#
_symmetry.space_group_name_H-M   'P 1'
#
loop_
_entity.id
_entity.type
_entity.pdbx_description
1 polymer ?
#
loop_
_entity_poly.entity_id
_entity_poly.type
_entity_poly.pdbx_seq_one_letter_code
_entity_poly.pdbx_strand_id
1 'polypeptide(L)'
;ELKEQYDAIFIGVGAFKSKPMGVEGEDAGYEGFSTGGINYLRAVALGQPVKTGKRVVVVGGGNTAIDCVRVALREGAEESILVYRRTRKEMPAEYYEVDDAEEEGVKFEFLRNPTRLVAENGKIVGVEVVKMELGEPDESGRRRPQPVPGSEYVIPCDMVIPAIGQDPDLSFIDEDLGIETTRWSTVVTRGGVLMTDCKGIFAGGDCEIGPMTVVAAVGQGRRAARAMARYLETGRAWLDEEDAMEDIVNNLGVFDKNENPGLAGGTHREHQPKIHGPERARTWDEIELAMPESQAVREAERCLRCYRVGMLAVGRNG
;
A
#
# COMPACT_ATOMS: atom_id res chain seq x y z
N GLU A 1 -5.55 27.43 15.49
CA GLU A 1 -6.97 27.70 15.18
C GLU A 1 -7.92 26.57 15.60
N LEU A 2 -7.90 25.38 14.98
CA LEU A 2 -8.88 24.33 15.26
C LEU A 2 -8.97 23.93 16.75
N LYS A 3 -7.83 23.87 17.43
CA LYS A 3 -7.75 23.53 18.87
C LYS A 3 -8.47 24.54 19.78
N GLU A 4 -8.66 25.78 19.31
CA GLU A 4 -9.41 26.81 20.05
C GLU A 4 -10.93 26.70 19.80
N GLN A 5 -11.33 26.09 18.68
CA GLN A 5 -12.72 26.01 18.24
C GLN A 5 -13.40 24.67 18.60
N TYR A 6 -12.61 23.60 18.81
CA TYR A 6 -13.10 22.25 19.01
C TYR A 6 -12.49 21.59 20.24
N ASP A 7 -13.32 20.90 21.01
CA ASP A 7 -12.91 20.17 22.23
C ASP A 7 -12.04 18.94 21.93
N ALA A 8 -12.21 18.34 20.74
CA ALA A 8 -11.42 17.22 20.26
C ALA A 8 -11.23 17.26 18.74
N ILE A 9 -10.07 16.81 18.26
CA ILE A 9 -9.67 16.80 16.84
C ILE A 9 -9.15 15.41 16.49
N PHE A 10 -9.51 14.90 15.30
CA PHE A 10 -8.94 13.68 14.74
C PHE A 10 -8.13 13.99 13.47
N ILE A 11 -6.87 13.58 13.46
CA ILE A 11 -5.96 13.69 12.32
C ILE A 11 -6.04 12.37 11.54
N GLY A 12 -6.69 12.42 10.38
CA GLY A 12 -6.86 11.28 9.46
C GLY A 12 -6.43 11.63 8.05
N VAL A 13 -5.33 12.38 7.90
CA VAL A 13 -4.91 12.97 6.61
C VAL A 13 -4.28 11.98 5.63
N GLY A 14 -4.01 10.74 6.08
CA GLY A 14 -3.36 9.72 5.27
C GLY A 14 -1.89 10.04 4.95
N ALA A 15 -1.36 9.39 3.92
CA ALA A 15 0.03 9.53 3.49
C ALA A 15 0.11 9.87 1.99
N PHE A 16 -0.17 11.10 1.60
CA PHE A 16 -0.24 11.48 0.17
C PHE A 16 1.06 12.00 -0.43
N LYS A 17 2.12 12.21 0.36
CA LYS A 17 3.39 12.74 -0.14
C LYS A 17 4.21 11.61 -0.73
N SER A 18 4.46 11.63 -2.04
CA SER A 18 5.28 10.61 -2.69
C SER A 18 6.74 10.72 -2.28
N LYS A 19 7.40 9.57 -2.08
CA LYS A 19 8.84 9.51 -1.80
C LYS A 19 9.65 9.80 -3.06
N PRO A 20 10.70 10.64 -2.97
CA PRO A 20 11.62 10.85 -4.08
C PRO A 20 12.46 9.59 -4.32
N MET A 21 12.78 9.31 -5.59
CA MET A 21 13.67 8.23 -5.99
C MET A 21 15.12 8.48 -5.57
N GLY A 22 15.52 9.75 -5.48
CA GLY A 22 16.88 10.19 -5.19
C GLY A 22 17.84 9.97 -6.37
N VAL A 23 17.36 10.10 -7.60
CA VAL A 23 18.16 9.86 -8.82
C VAL A 23 18.55 11.15 -9.52
N GLU A 24 19.62 11.11 -10.31
CA GLU A 24 20.03 12.27 -11.10
C GLU A 24 18.93 12.68 -12.09
N GLY A 25 18.60 13.98 -12.11
CA GLY A 25 17.59 14.56 -12.99
C GLY A 25 16.16 14.54 -12.46
N GLU A 26 15.90 13.97 -11.29
CA GLU A 26 14.54 13.91 -10.69
C GLU A 26 13.92 15.29 -10.49
N ASP A 27 14.69 16.26 -9.99
CA ASP A 27 14.22 17.63 -9.71
C ASP A 27 14.35 18.58 -10.92
N ALA A 28 14.70 18.07 -12.10
CA ALA A 28 14.96 18.90 -13.28
C ALA A 28 13.69 19.40 -14.00
N GLY A 29 12.51 18.92 -13.60
CA GLY A 29 11.23 19.35 -14.18
C GLY A 29 11.00 18.86 -15.62
N TYR A 30 11.53 17.69 -15.98
CA TYR A 30 11.39 17.13 -17.32
C TYR A 30 9.93 16.78 -17.67
N GLU A 31 9.53 17.08 -18.90
CA GLU A 31 8.27 16.56 -19.45
C GLU A 31 8.33 15.04 -19.53
N GLY A 32 7.30 14.35 -19.02
CA GLY A 32 7.25 12.89 -18.93
C GLY A 32 7.64 12.34 -17.55
N PHE A 33 8.16 13.16 -16.65
CA PHE A 33 8.35 12.73 -15.26
C PHE A 33 7.10 13.02 -14.41
N SER A 34 6.57 12.00 -13.73
CA SER A 34 5.45 12.18 -12.79
C SER A 34 5.93 12.52 -11.39
N THR A 35 5.21 13.39 -10.69
CA THR A 35 5.45 13.74 -9.28
C THR A 35 5.23 12.57 -8.30
N GLY A 36 4.64 11.46 -8.75
CA GLY A 36 4.32 10.32 -7.90
C GLY A 36 3.23 9.42 -8.46
N GLY A 37 3.28 8.13 -8.11
CA GLY A 37 2.27 7.15 -8.50
C GLY A 37 0.88 7.49 -7.97
N ILE A 38 0.77 7.91 -6.71
CA ILE A 38 -0.52 8.32 -6.13
C ILE A 38 -1.10 9.56 -6.84
N ASN A 39 -0.23 10.49 -7.26
CA ASN A 39 -0.66 11.69 -7.98
C ASN A 39 -1.15 11.35 -9.38
N TYR A 40 -0.45 10.44 -10.08
CA TYR A 40 -0.86 9.92 -11.38
C TYR A 40 -2.23 9.23 -11.30
N LEU A 41 -2.37 8.27 -10.37
CA LEU A 41 -3.62 7.54 -10.18
C LEU A 41 -4.78 8.46 -9.78
N ARG A 42 -4.54 9.42 -8.88
CA ARG A 42 -5.55 10.41 -8.47
C ARG A 42 -6.00 11.26 -9.64
N ALA A 43 -5.08 11.71 -10.49
CA ALA A 43 -5.44 12.53 -11.65
C ALA A 43 -6.34 11.75 -12.62
N VAL A 44 -5.99 10.49 -12.94
CA VAL A 44 -6.83 9.62 -13.78
C VAL A 44 -8.19 9.38 -13.13
N ALA A 45 -8.23 9.00 -11.85
CA ALA A 45 -9.48 8.71 -11.13
C ALA A 45 -10.42 9.92 -11.04
N LEU A 46 -9.87 11.15 -10.98
CA LEU A 46 -10.65 12.39 -10.96
C LEU A 46 -11.00 12.91 -12.37
N GLY A 47 -10.68 12.15 -13.44
CA GLY A 47 -10.91 12.57 -14.83
C GLY A 47 -10.10 13.80 -15.23
N GLN A 48 -8.99 14.07 -14.54
CA GLN A 48 -8.10 15.17 -14.90
C GLN A 48 -7.28 14.79 -16.14
N PRO A 49 -6.90 15.76 -16.98
CA PRO A 49 -6.05 15.46 -18.14
C PRO A 49 -4.70 14.90 -17.69
N VAL A 50 -4.41 13.65 -18.05
CA VAL A 50 -3.12 13.01 -17.83
C VAL A 50 -2.48 12.70 -19.17
N LYS A 51 -1.24 13.13 -19.36
CA LYS A 51 -0.47 12.81 -20.58
C LYS A 51 0.30 11.51 -20.36
N THR A 52 -0.33 10.38 -20.68
CA THR A 52 0.33 9.07 -20.63
C THR A 52 1.23 8.90 -21.86
N GLY A 53 2.49 8.51 -21.63
CA GLY A 53 3.47 8.22 -22.70
C GLY A 53 3.14 6.94 -23.46
N LYS A 54 3.77 6.71 -24.62
CA LYS A 54 3.60 5.43 -25.35
C LYS A 54 4.33 4.31 -24.62
N ARG A 55 5.53 4.60 -24.10
CA ARG A 55 6.32 3.69 -23.28
C ARG A 55 6.49 4.27 -21.88
N VAL A 56 5.83 3.63 -20.91
CA VAL A 56 5.78 4.07 -19.51
C VAL A 56 6.64 3.15 -18.66
N VAL A 57 7.52 3.74 -17.84
CA VAL A 57 8.25 3.02 -16.80
C VAL A 57 7.71 3.44 -15.43
N VAL A 58 7.25 2.48 -14.65
CA VAL A 58 6.85 2.68 -13.26
C VAL A 58 7.91 2.07 -12.35
N VAL A 59 8.37 2.82 -11.36
CA VAL A 59 9.41 2.38 -10.43
C VAL A 59 8.77 2.03 -9.10
N GLY A 60 8.82 0.77 -8.69
CA GLY A 60 8.18 0.33 -7.44
C GLY A 60 7.88 -1.16 -7.43
N GLY A 61 7.22 -1.65 -6.38
CA GLY A 61 6.82 -3.06 -6.29
C GLY A 61 5.62 -3.34 -5.38
N GLY A 62 4.99 -2.31 -4.83
CA GLY A 62 3.74 -2.41 -4.07
C GLY A 62 2.51 -2.21 -4.95
N ASN A 63 1.32 -2.31 -4.34
CA ASN A 63 0.05 -2.21 -5.07
C ASN A 63 -0.04 -0.91 -5.90
N THR A 64 0.39 0.24 -5.37
CA THR A 64 0.44 1.49 -6.15
C THR A 64 1.24 1.38 -7.45
N ALA A 65 2.34 0.62 -7.45
CA ALA A 65 3.14 0.43 -8.66
C ALA A 65 2.40 -0.46 -9.66
N ILE A 66 1.71 -1.50 -9.19
CA ILE A 66 0.86 -2.37 -10.02
C ILE A 66 -0.31 -1.58 -10.61
N ASP A 67 -0.99 -0.76 -9.81
CA ASP A 67 -2.07 0.09 -10.28
C ASP A 67 -1.57 1.06 -11.35
N CYS A 68 -0.40 1.70 -11.14
CA CYS A 68 0.17 2.62 -12.13
C CYS A 68 0.45 1.93 -13.47
N VAL A 69 1.05 0.73 -13.48
CA VAL A 69 1.35 0.05 -14.75
C VAL A 69 0.09 -0.41 -15.47
N ARG A 70 -0.92 -0.86 -14.74
CA ARG A 70 -2.21 -1.31 -15.28
C ARG A 70 -3.05 -0.15 -15.79
N VAL A 71 -3.07 0.97 -15.07
CA VAL A 71 -3.74 2.21 -15.50
C VAL A 71 -3.05 2.82 -16.71
N ALA A 72 -1.71 2.80 -16.78
CA ALA A 72 -0.99 3.29 -17.95
C ALA A 72 -1.41 2.58 -19.25
N LEU A 73 -1.64 1.26 -19.20
CA LEU A 73 -2.17 0.51 -20.35
C LEU A 73 -3.59 0.98 -20.74
N ARG A 74 -4.47 1.18 -19.75
CA ARG A 74 -5.84 1.68 -19.96
C ARG A 74 -5.88 3.10 -20.52
N GLU A 75 -4.91 3.92 -20.14
CA GLU A 75 -4.68 5.27 -20.64
C GLU A 75 -3.96 5.31 -22.00
N GLY A 76 -3.80 4.14 -22.66
CA GLY A 76 -3.32 4.04 -24.04
C GLY A 76 -1.81 3.89 -24.21
N ALA A 77 -1.06 3.56 -23.15
CA ALA A 77 0.33 3.17 -23.30
C ALA A 77 0.44 1.92 -24.19
N GLU A 78 1.38 1.95 -25.13
CA GLU A 78 1.71 0.80 -25.98
C GLU A 78 2.57 -0.22 -25.21
N GLU A 79 3.38 0.27 -24.26
CA GLU A 79 4.19 -0.55 -23.38
C GLU A 79 4.25 0.03 -21.97
N SER A 80 3.96 -0.81 -20.97
CA SER A 80 4.03 -0.45 -19.55
C SER A 80 5.00 -1.39 -18.85
N ILE A 81 6.06 -0.84 -18.27
CA ILE A 81 7.16 -1.57 -17.65
C ILE A 81 7.23 -1.24 -16.16
N LEU A 82 7.19 -2.27 -15.32
CA LEU A 82 7.47 -2.16 -13.90
C LEU A 82 8.95 -2.45 -13.63
N VAL A 83 9.68 -1.48 -13.10
CA VAL A 83 11.06 -1.62 -12.64
C VAL A 83 11.06 -1.82 -11.12
N TYR A 84 11.59 -2.96 -10.66
CA TYR A 84 11.68 -3.28 -9.24
C TYR A 84 13.07 -3.76 -8.86
N ARG A 85 13.61 -3.19 -7.78
CA ARG A 85 14.97 -3.48 -7.30
C ARG A 85 15.17 -4.86 -6.67
N ARG A 86 14.10 -5.63 -6.43
CA ARG A 86 14.17 -7.01 -5.89
C ARG A 86 13.49 -8.00 -6.84
N THR A 87 13.37 -9.26 -6.44
CA THR A 87 12.66 -10.26 -7.24
C THR A 87 11.15 -10.23 -6.96
N ARG A 88 10.38 -10.94 -7.79
CA ARG A 88 8.94 -11.16 -7.59
C ARG A 88 8.60 -11.64 -6.17
N LYS A 89 9.45 -12.51 -5.59
CA LYS A 89 9.22 -13.10 -4.26
C LYS A 89 9.22 -12.06 -3.14
N GLU A 90 9.98 -10.98 -3.29
CA GLU A 90 10.03 -9.90 -2.29
C GLU A 90 9.11 -8.72 -2.66
N MET A 91 8.23 -8.85 -3.66
CA MET A 91 7.24 -7.82 -3.95
C MET A 91 6.25 -7.70 -2.80
N PRO A 92 6.00 -6.48 -2.29
CA PRO A 92 4.95 -6.26 -1.31
C PRO A 92 3.53 -6.23 -1.91
N ALA A 93 3.40 -6.14 -3.24
CA ALA A 93 2.09 -6.23 -3.89
C ALA A 93 1.48 -7.62 -3.71
N GLU A 94 0.15 -7.66 -3.70
CA GLU A 94 -0.59 -8.94 -3.63
C GLU A 94 -0.27 -9.79 -4.87
N TYR A 95 0.02 -11.08 -4.66
CA TYR A 95 0.53 -11.94 -5.73
C TYR A 95 -0.44 -12.02 -6.93
N TYR A 96 -1.74 -12.05 -6.67
CA TYR A 96 -2.78 -12.14 -7.70
C TYR A 96 -2.90 -10.84 -8.52
N GLU A 97 -2.58 -9.68 -7.94
CA GLU A 97 -2.53 -8.40 -8.67
C GLU A 97 -1.32 -8.38 -9.62
N VAL A 98 -0.21 -8.98 -9.21
CA VAL A 98 0.98 -9.14 -10.06
C VAL A 98 0.67 -10.09 -11.23
N ASP A 99 -0.02 -11.21 -10.96
CA ASP A 99 -0.45 -12.17 -11.99
C ASP A 99 -1.42 -11.50 -12.98
N ASP A 100 -2.41 -10.76 -12.48
CA ASP A 100 -3.38 -10.03 -13.31
C ASP A 100 -2.70 -8.97 -14.22
N ALA A 101 -1.70 -8.27 -13.69
CA ALA A 101 -0.91 -7.29 -14.45
C ALA A 101 -0.08 -7.96 -15.56
N GLU A 102 0.51 -9.11 -15.28
CA GLU A 102 1.27 -9.89 -16.27
C GLU A 102 0.36 -10.39 -17.40
N GLU A 103 -0.84 -10.88 -17.05
CA GLU A 103 -1.87 -11.25 -18.03
C GLU A 103 -2.36 -10.04 -18.87
N GLU A 104 -2.39 -8.84 -18.30
CA GLU A 104 -2.69 -7.58 -19.01
C GLU A 104 -1.58 -7.14 -19.98
N GLY A 105 -0.40 -7.78 -19.92
CA GLY A 105 0.74 -7.51 -20.79
C GLY A 105 1.78 -6.55 -20.20
N VAL A 106 1.72 -6.28 -18.89
CA VAL A 106 2.75 -5.51 -18.18
C VAL A 106 4.09 -6.25 -18.24
N LYS A 107 5.16 -5.52 -18.53
CA LYS A 107 6.53 -6.05 -18.52
C LYS A 107 7.18 -5.82 -17.17
N PHE A 108 7.89 -6.81 -16.66
CA PHE A 108 8.57 -6.72 -15.36
C PHE A 108 10.09 -6.76 -15.51
N GLU A 109 10.75 -5.72 -15.04
CA GLU A 109 12.21 -5.59 -14.93
C GLU A 109 12.62 -5.72 -13.45
N PHE A 110 12.65 -6.97 -12.95
CA PHE A 110 13.08 -7.30 -11.58
C PHE A 110 14.58 -7.14 -11.37
N LEU A 111 15.06 -6.91 -10.15
CA LEU A 111 16.48 -6.68 -9.89
C LEU A 111 17.07 -5.52 -10.70
N ARG A 112 16.27 -4.47 -10.95
CA ARG A 112 16.73 -3.22 -11.59
C ARG A 112 16.43 -2.05 -10.68
N ASN A 113 17.36 -1.13 -10.54
CA ASN A 113 17.16 0.11 -9.79
C ASN A 113 17.54 1.32 -10.65
N PRO A 114 16.67 2.34 -10.79
CA PRO A 114 17.02 3.56 -11.48
C PRO A 114 18.22 4.28 -10.85
N THR A 115 19.05 4.89 -11.70
CA THR A 115 20.21 5.71 -11.30
C THR A 115 20.11 7.15 -11.81
N ARG A 116 19.52 7.33 -13.00
CA ARG A 116 19.43 8.64 -13.66
C ARG A 116 18.26 8.71 -14.65
N LEU A 117 17.59 9.86 -14.71
CA LEU A 117 16.64 10.18 -15.79
C LEU A 117 17.38 10.69 -17.02
N VAL A 118 17.09 10.12 -18.19
CA VAL A 118 17.68 10.51 -19.46
C VAL A 118 16.67 11.37 -20.22
N ALA A 119 17.06 12.61 -20.51
CA ALA A 119 16.20 13.57 -21.18
C ALA A 119 16.90 14.27 -22.34
N GLU A 120 16.14 14.56 -23.39
CA GLU A 120 16.55 15.36 -24.54
C GLU A 120 15.59 16.53 -24.71
N ASN A 121 16.11 17.75 -24.87
CA ASN A 121 15.29 18.97 -24.98
C ASN A 121 14.25 19.15 -23.86
N GLY A 122 14.59 18.73 -22.64
CA GLY A 122 13.70 18.80 -21.48
C GLY A 122 12.60 17.75 -21.43
N LYS A 123 12.64 16.72 -22.29
CA LYS A 123 11.68 15.61 -22.31
C LYS A 123 12.37 14.28 -22.01
N ILE A 124 11.72 13.44 -21.21
CA ILE A 124 12.21 12.08 -20.93
C ILE A 124 12.28 11.27 -22.23
N VAL A 125 13.42 10.63 -22.44
CA VAL A 125 13.65 9.65 -23.52
C VAL A 125 14.09 8.29 -22.97
N GLY A 126 14.36 8.20 -21.66
CA GLY A 126 14.71 6.95 -21.01
C GLY A 126 14.98 7.10 -19.52
N VAL A 127 15.18 5.97 -18.86
CA VAL A 127 15.69 5.87 -17.50
C VAL A 127 16.89 4.93 -17.49
N GLU A 128 18.00 5.41 -16.96
CA GLU A 128 19.18 4.57 -16.69
C GLU A 128 18.91 3.73 -15.45
N VAL A 129 19.16 2.44 -15.55
CA VAL A 129 19.02 1.47 -14.47
C VAL A 129 20.31 0.70 -14.29
N VAL A 130 20.58 0.28 -13.06
CA VAL A 130 21.64 -0.66 -12.70
C VAL A 130 21.03 -2.00 -12.33
N LYS A 131 21.71 -3.11 -12.65
CA LYS A 131 21.29 -4.43 -12.16
C LYS A 131 21.57 -4.55 -10.67
N MET A 132 20.70 -5.29 -9.99
CA MET A 132 20.77 -5.56 -8.57
C MET A 132 21.02 -7.04 -8.32
N GLU A 133 21.70 -7.36 -7.23
CA GLU A 133 21.78 -8.69 -6.66
C GLU A 133 21.22 -8.69 -5.25
N LEU A 134 20.63 -9.81 -4.83
CA LEU A 134 20.08 -9.93 -3.49
C LEU A 134 21.18 -10.33 -2.51
N GLY A 135 21.43 -9.48 -1.52
CA GLY A 135 22.23 -9.80 -0.34
C GLY A 135 21.43 -10.53 0.74
N GLU A 136 21.88 -10.42 1.98
CA GLU A 136 21.20 -10.99 3.14
C GLU A 136 19.83 -10.35 3.41
N PRO A 137 18.88 -11.09 4.03
CA PRO A 137 17.63 -10.54 4.53
C PRO A 137 17.83 -9.36 5.51
N ASP A 138 16.96 -8.36 5.43
CA ASP A 138 16.81 -7.30 6.42
C ASP A 138 15.91 -7.75 7.59
N GLU A 139 15.68 -6.85 8.55
CA GLU A 139 14.82 -7.10 9.73
C GLU A 139 13.38 -7.47 9.38
N SER A 140 12.90 -7.09 8.19
CA SER A 140 11.58 -7.48 7.67
C SER A 140 11.59 -8.85 6.98
N GLY A 141 12.75 -9.53 6.95
CA GLY A 141 12.96 -10.77 6.22
C GLY A 141 13.20 -10.60 4.72
N ARG A 142 13.20 -9.36 4.19
CA ARG A 142 13.38 -9.09 2.76
C ARG A 142 14.85 -8.95 2.42
N ARG A 143 15.31 -9.61 1.36
CA ARG A 143 16.71 -9.51 0.94
C ARG A 143 17.07 -8.09 0.50
N ARG A 144 18.21 -7.60 0.97
CA ARG A 144 18.72 -6.26 0.64
C ARG A 144 19.30 -6.26 -0.78
N PRO A 145 18.81 -5.42 -1.69
CA PRO A 145 19.37 -5.35 -3.03
C PRO A 145 20.69 -4.55 -3.01
N GLN A 146 21.70 -5.03 -3.74
CA GLN A 146 23.00 -4.39 -3.91
C GLN A 146 23.26 -4.16 -5.41
N PRO A 147 23.73 -2.97 -5.82
CA PRO A 147 24.00 -2.69 -7.22
C PRO A 147 25.17 -3.52 -7.72
N VAL A 148 25.09 -3.99 -8.96
CA VAL A 148 26.20 -4.63 -9.69
C VAL A 148 26.90 -3.54 -10.52
N PRO A 149 28.07 -3.03 -10.12
CA PRO A 149 28.70 -1.92 -10.82
C PRO A 149 29.06 -2.29 -12.27
N GLY A 150 28.92 -1.35 -13.20
CA GLY A 150 29.23 -1.58 -14.62
C GLY A 150 28.14 -2.33 -15.38
N SER A 151 26.97 -2.52 -14.77
CA SER A 151 25.81 -3.18 -15.38
C SER A 151 24.74 -2.19 -15.87
N GLU A 152 25.05 -0.90 -15.88
CA GLU A 152 24.13 0.18 -16.19
C GLU A 152 23.70 0.14 -17.66
N TYR A 153 22.41 0.36 -17.90
CA TYR A 153 21.85 0.51 -19.24
C TYR A 153 20.60 1.39 -19.20
N VAL A 154 20.24 1.97 -20.35
CA VAL A 154 19.04 2.80 -20.47
C VAL A 154 17.88 1.95 -20.94
N ILE A 155 16.75 2.04 -20.23
CA ILE A 155 15.44 1.61 -20.70
C ILE A 155 14.81 2.81 -21.40
N PRO A 156 14.66 2.81 -22.73
CA PRO A 156 14.00 3.91 -23.43
C PRO A 156 12.56 4.03 -22.95
N CYS A 157 12.06 5.24 -22.72
CA CYS A 157 10.67 5.49 -22.32
C CYS A 157 10.34 6.97 -22.49
N ASP A 158 9.05 7.29 -22.56
CA ASP A 158 8.57 8.67 -22.70
C ASP A 158 8.02 9.19 -21.37
N MET A 159 7.78 8.29 -20.40
CA MET A 159 7.22 8.61 -19.11
C MET A 159 7.83 7.76 -18.00
N VAL A 160 8.15 8.38 -16.87
CA VAL A 160 8.62 7.70 -15.66
C VAL A 160 7.72 8.08 -14.47
N ILE A 161 7.21 7.07 -13.77
CA ILE A 161 6.30 7.23 -12.64
C ILE A 161 6.92 6.60 -11.37
N PRO A 162 7.34 7.39 -10.38
CA PRO A 162 7.84 6.86 -9.12
C PRO A 162 6.69 6.40 -8.22
N ALA A 163 6.67 5.11 -7.87
CA ALA A 163 5.69 4.46 -6.99
C ALA A 163 6.38 3.66 -5.88
N ILE A 164 7.33 4.30 -5.20
CA ILE A 164 8.27 3.67 -4.23
C ILE A 164 7.88 3.86 -2.75
N GLY A 165 6.69 4.39 -2.49
CA GLY A 165 6.16 4.64 -1.15
C GLY A 165 5.71 6.07 -0.97
N GLN A 166 5.00 6.29 0.14
CA GLN A 166 4.39 7.57 0.47
C GLN A 166 4.64 7.88 1.95
N ASP A 167 4.65 9.16 2.30
CA ASP A 167 4.71 9.68 3.66
C ASP A 167 3.53 10.61 3.94
N PRO A 168 3.16 10.80 5.20
CA PRO A 168 2.24 11.86 5.60
C PRO A 168 2.85 13.25 5.37
N ASP A 169 2.01 14.20 4.99
CA ASP A 169 2.37 15.61 5.02
C ASP A 169 1.79 16.21 6.31
N LEU A 170 2.65 16.40 7.31
CA LEU A 170 2.29 16.93 8.61
C LEU A 170 2.67 18.42 8.78
N SER A 171 2.98 19.11 7.68
CA SER A 171 3.41 20.52 7.72
C SER A 171 2.36 21.49 8.28
N PHE A 172 1.11 21.05 8.41
CA PHE A 172 0.02 21.80 9.03
C PHE A 172 -0.01 21.69 10.57
N ILE A 173 0.83 20.84 11.17
CA ILE A 173 0.92 20.71 12.62
C ILE A 173 1.93 21.73 13.13
N ASP A 174 1.47 22.67 13.96
CA ASP A 174 2.34 23.65 14.59
C ASP A 174 3.29 22.96 15.60
N GLU A 175 4.59 23.27 15.52
CA GLU A 175 5.63 22.66 16.38
C GLU A 175 5.40 22.88 17.88
N ASP A 176 4.73 23.98 18.24
CA ASP A 176 4.41 24.36 19.63
C ASP A 176 3.31 23.50 20.27
N LEU A 177 2.57 22.72 19.47
CA LEU A 177 1.58 21.76 19.97
C LEU A 177 2.24 20.56 20.67
N GLY A 178 3.53 20.33 20.44
CA GLY A 178 4.28 19.23 21.06
C GLY A 178 3.81 17.84 20.61
N ILE A 179 3.22 17.73 19.41
CA ILE A 179 2.85 16.44 18.83
C ILE A 179 4.12 15.77 18.29
N GLU A 180 4.46 14.62 18.85
CA GLU A 180 5.63 13.86 18.39
C GLU A 180 5.37 13.19 17.04
N THR A 181 6.43 13.11 16.23
CA THR A 181 6.44 12.40 14.95
C THR A 181 7.59 11.42 14.88
N THR A 182 7.38 10.28 14.22
CA THR A 182 8.43 9.28 14.01
C THR A 182 9.43 9.71 12.92
N ARG A 183 10.54 8.98 12.74
CA ARG A 183 11.47 9.21 11.60
C ARG A 183 10.86 8.96 10.21
N TRP A 184 9.63 8.44 10.14
CA TRP A 184 8.87 8.23 8.90
C TRP A 184 7.79 9.29 8.70
N SER A 185 7.85 10.39 9.47
CA SER A 185 6.87 11.48 9.44
C SER A 185 5.44 11.01 9.75
N THR A 186 5.27 9.96 10.55
CA THR A 186 3.96 9.57 11.09
C THR A 186 3.74 10.15 12.47
N VAL A 187 2.49 10.45 12.81
CA VAL A 187 2.08 10.97 14.13
C VAL A 187 2.26 9.87 15.17
N VAL A 188 2.84 10.20 16.33
CA VAL A 188 2.95 9.30 17.47
C VAL A 188 1.67 9.38 18.31
N THR A 189 1.10 8.21 18.63
CA THR A 189 -0.06 8.11 19.53
C THR A 189 0.18 7.13 20.67
N ARG A 190 -0.64 7.25 21.74
CA ARG A 190 -0.49 6.43 22.95
C ARG A 190 -1.42 5.22 22.98
N GLY A 191 -0.81 4.03 23.08
CA GLY A 191 -1.39 2.83 23.70
C GLY A 191 -2.74 2.39 23.16
N GLY A 192 -2.96 2.46 21.83
CA GLY A 192 -4.20 2.07 21.18
C GLY A 192 -5.36 3.05 21.37
N VAL A 193 -5.27 4.02 22.28
CA VAL A 193 -6.26 5.09 22.48
C VAL A 193 -6.22 6.12 21.34
N LEU A 194 -5.12 6.12 20.58
CA LEU A 194 -4.92 6.97 19.40
C LEU A 194 -4.85 8.47 19.72
N MET A 195 -4.68 8.85 20.99
CA MET A 195 -4.43 10.22 21.41
C MET A 195 -2.94 10.54 21.30
N THR A 196 -2.63 11.72 20.79
CA THR A 196 -1.26 12.28 20.74
C THR A 196 -0.84 12.83 22.11
N ASP A 197 0.38 13.35 22.22
CA ASP A 197 0.84 14.05 23.44
C ASP A 197 0.12 15.39 23.65
N CYS A 198 -0.48 15.96 22.59
CA CYS A 198 -1.37 17.09 22.71
C CYS A 198 -2.78 16.64 23.10
N LYS A 199 -3.18 16.95 24.34
CA LYS A 199 -4.51 16.62 24.88
C LYS A 199 -5.63 17.09 23.94
N GLY A 200 -6.58 16.19 23.66
CA GLY A 200 -7.71 16.44 22.77
C GLY A 200 -7.42 16.21 21.28
N ILE A 201 -6.17 15.92 20.90
CA ILE A 201 -5.80 15.61 19.52
C ILE A 201 -5.51 14.12 19.39
N PHE A 202 -6.21 13.48 18.46
CA PHE A 202 -6.12 12.07 18.12
C PHE A 202 -5.62 11.92 16.68
N ALA A 203 -5.02 10.77 16.34
CA ALA A 203 -4.58 10.47 14.98
C ALA A 203 -4.78 9.00 14.62
N GLY A 204 -5.00 8.70 13.35
CA GLY A 204 -5.16 7.32 12.88
C GLY A 204 -5.14 7.20 11.36
N GLY A 205 -5.21 5.96 10.87
CA GLY A 205 -4.97 5.61 9.49
C GLY A 205 -3.50 5.79 9.09
N ASP A 206 -3.24 5.95 7.80
CA ASP A 206 -1.87 5.93 7.27
C ASP A 206 -0.97 7.04 7.83
N CYS A 207 -1.54 8.12 8.37
CA CYS A 207 -0.76 9.17 9.03
C CYS A 207 -0.16 8.75 10.39
N GLU A 208 -0.60 7.62 10.94
CA GLU A 208 -0.17 7.08 12.23
C GLU A 208 0.59 5.75 12.04
N ILE A 209 -0.02 4.78 11.34
CA ILE A 209 0.58 3.44 11.10
C ILE A 209 1.42 3.34 9.83
N GLY A 210 1.48 4.40 9.03
CA GLY A 210 2.03 4.35 7.67
C GLY A 210 1.06 3.69 6.67
N PRO A 211 1.38 3.70 5.36
CA PRO A 211 0.50 3.16 4.32
C PRO A 211 0.17 1.69 4.55
N MET A 212 -1.10 1.40 4.85
CA MET A 212 -1.61 0.06 5.16
C MET A 212 -2.90 -0.22 4.35
N THR A 213 -3.79 -1.06 4.88
CA THR A 213 -5.05 -1.41 4.24
C THR A 213 -6.18 -0.47 4.66
N VAL A 214 -7.17 -0.29 3.78
CA VAL A 214 -8.37 0.50 4.09
C VAL A 214 -9.07 0.00 5.36
N VAL A 215 -9.11 -1.32 5.57
CA VAL A 215 -9.72 -1.92 6.77
C VAL A 215 -8.98 -1.54 8.06
N ALA A 216 -7.65 -1.42 8.02
CA ALA A 216 -6.88 -0.97 9.17
C ALA A 216 -7.21 0.50 9.53
N ALA A 217 -7.29 1.37 8.52
CA ALA A 217 -7.66 2.77 8.71
C ALA A 217 -9.09 2.93 9.25
N VAL A 218 -10.06 2.18 8.72
CA VAL A 218 -11.44 2.16 9.22
C VAL A 218 -11.50 1.65 10.66
N GLY A 219 -10.75 0.60 10.99
CA GLY A 219 -10.64 0.07 12.35
C GLY A 219 -10.13 1.11 13.34
N GLN A 220 -9.04 1.81 12.99
CA GLN A 220 -8.51 2.90 13.82
C GLN A 220 -9.48 4.08 13.93
N GLY A 221 -10.19 4.44 12.86
CA GLY A 221 -11.22 5.49 12.91
C GLY A 221 -12.35 5.14 13.89
N ARG A 222 -12.84 3.89 13.85
CA ARG A 222 -13.85 3.40 14.80
C ARG A 222 -13.34 3.42 16.23
N ARG A 223 -12.10 2.98 16.46
CA ARG A 223 -11.47 2.99 17.79
C ARG A 223 -11.29 4.40 18.33
N ALA A 224 -10.76 5.31 17.51
CA ALA A 224 -10.59 6.72 17.87
C ALA A 224 -11.94 7.36 18.22
N ALA A 225 -13.00 7.08 17.47
CA ALA A 225 -14.34 7.60 17.77
C ALA A 225 -14.83 7.19 19.18
N ARG A 226 -14.64 5.91 19.59
CA ARG A 226 -14.97 5.46 20.96
C ARG A 226 -14.14 6.19 22.02
N ALA A 227 -12.83 6.29 21.81
CA ALA A 227 -11.92 6.97 22.73
C ALA A 227 -12.22 8.47 22.85
N MET A 228 -12.52 9.13 21.73
CA MET A 228 -12.89 10.55 21.66
C MET A 228 -14.24 10.81 22.35
N ALA A 229 -15.23 9.94 22.17
CA ALA A 229 -16.52 10.08 22.86
C ALA A 229 -16.33 10.09 24.40
N ARG A 230 -15.57 9.12 24.93
CA ARG A 230 -15.21 9.06 26.35
C ARG A 230 -14.45 10.31 26.81
N TYR A 231 -13.53 10.80 25.97
CA TYR A 231 -12.77 12.02 26.25
C TYR A 231 -13.66 13.25 26.33
N LEU A 232 -14.62 13.41 25.42
CA LEU A 232 -15.56 14.54 25.44
C LEU A 232 -16.48 14.50 26.66
N GLU A 233 -16.89 13.31 27.11
CA GLU A 233 -17.77 13.17 28.27
C GLU A 233 -17.06 13.36 29.61
N THR A 234 -15.81 12.91 29.72
CA THR A 234 -15.12 12.75 31.02
C THR A 234 -13.80 13.49 31.14
N GLY A 235 -13.30 14.06 30.04
CA GLY A 235 -11.97 14.66 29.95
C GLY A 235 -10.81 13.64 29.92
N ARG A 236 -11.11 12.33 29.81
CA ARG A 236 -10.14 11.23 29.77
C ARG A 236 -10.42 10.27 28.63
N ALA A 237 -9.36 9.75 28.00
CA ALA A 237 -9.44 8.72 26.97
C ALA A 237 -8.81 7.42 27.51
N TRP A 238 -9.48 6.29 27.34
CA TRP A 238 -8.99 4.96 27.76
C TRP A 238 -9.56 3.88 26.84
N LEU A 239 -8.95 2.71 26.86
CA LEU A 239 -9.46 1.49 26.22
C LEU A 239 -10.39 0.75 27.18
N ASP A 240 -11.57 0.34 26.72
CA ASP A 240 -12.49 -0.49 27.52
C ASP A 240 -12.29 -1.99 27.28
N GLU A 241 -13.19 -2.81 27.83
CA GLU A 241 -13.14 -4.25 27.68
C GLU A 241 -13.31 -4.72 26.23
N GLU A 242 -14.07 -3.98 25.40
CA GLU A 242 -14.24 -4.30 23.98
C GLU A 242 -12.93 -4.02 23.23
N ASP A 243 -12.31 -2.87 23.47
CA ASP A 243 -11.00 -2.51 22.91
C ASP A 243 -9.91 -3.51 23.33
N ALA A 244 -9.89 -3.89 24.61
CA ALA A 244 -8.92 -4.84 25.15
C ALA A 244 -9.10 -6.25 24.55
N MET A 245 -10.35 -6.70 24.36
CA MET A 245 -10.64 -7.97 23.70
C MET A 245 -10.16 -7.97 22.25
N GLU A 246 -10.38 -6.87 21.53
CA GLU A 246 -9.88 -6.70 20.17
C GLU A 246 -8.35 -6.79 20.11
N ASP A 247 -7.65 -6.14 21.02
CA ASP A 247 -6.18 -6.21 21.12
C ASP A 247 -5.70 -7.63 21.44
N ILE A 248 -6.38 -8.35 22.33
CA ILE A 248 -6.05 -9.75 22.65
C ILE A 248 -6.22 -10.63 21.41
N VAL A 249 -7.35 -10.52 20.70
CA VAL A 249 -7.62 -11.35 19.51
C VAL A 249 -6.61 -11.07 18.40
N ASN A 250 -6.28 -9.79 18.16
CA ASN A 250 -5.28 -9.40 17.17
C ASN A 250 -3.88 -9.92 17.52
N ASN A 251 -3.48 -9.84 18.78
CA ASN A 251 -2.16 -10.28 19.24
C ASN A 251 -2.02 -11.80 19.39
N LEU A 252 -3.13 -12.52 19.59
CA LEU A 252 -3.11 -13.99 19.70
C LEU A 252 -2.68 -14.67 18.40
N GLY A 253 -2.85 -14.01 17.24
CA GLY A 253 -2.48 -14.59 15.95
C GLY A 253 -3.25 -15.88 15.68
N VAL A 254 -4.56 -15.76 15.44
CA VAL A 254 -5.48 -16.92 15.28
C VAL A 254 -5.20 -17.79 14.05
N PHE A 255 -4.28 -17.38 13.17
CA PHE A 255 -3.95 -18.08 11.94
C PHE A 255 -2.45 -18.44 11.91
N ASP A 256 -2.16 -19.74 11.89
CA ASP A 256 -0.83 -20.26 11.56
C ASP A 256 -0.91 -21.01 10.23
N LYS A 257 -0.23 -20.46 9.21
CA LYS A 257 -0.16 -21.05 7.86
C LYS A 257 0.50 -22.43 7.81
N ASN A 258 1.29 -22.78 8.83
CA ASN A 258 1.96 -24.08 8.94
C ASN A 258 1.18 -25.06 9.82
N GLU A 259 0.08 -24.62 10.43
CA GLU A 259 -0.77 -25.47 11.25
C GLU A 259 -1.35 -26.58 10.36
N ASN A 260 -1.06 -27.83 10.71
CA ASN A 260 -1.69 -28.98 10.08
C ASN A 260 -2.82 -29.49 10.99
N PRO A 261 -4.10 -29.15 10.72
CA PRO A 261 -5.20 -29.58 11.55
C PRO A 261 -5.51 -31.08 11.48
N GLY A 262 -4.86 -31.86 10.60
CA GLY A 262 -5.17 -33.28 10.39
C GLY A 262 -6.55 -33.57 9.80
N LEU A 263 -7.36 -32.53 9.52
CA LEU A 263 -8.59 -32.61 8.74
C LEU A 263 -8.26 -32.53 7.27
N ALA A 264 -8.92 -33.35 6.44
CA ALA A 264 -8.89 -33.23 4.99
C ALA A 264 -9.60 -31.92 4.58
N GLY A 265 -8.90 -30.80 4.70
CA GLY A 265 -9.28 -29.54 4.06
C GLY A 265 -8.87 -29.56 2.59
N GLY A 266 -9.63 -28.88 1.74
CA GLY A 266 -9.27 -28.70 0.34
C GLY A 266 -10.29 -29.23 -0.66
N THR A 267 -11.58 -28.92 -0.49
CA THR A 267 -12.42 -28.84 -1.69
C THR A 267 -11.84 -27.76 -2.60
N HIS A 268 -11.89 -28.00 -3.90
CA HIS A 268 -11.39 -27.08 -4.93
C HIS A 268 -11.93 -25.66 -4.68
N ARG A 269 -11.03 -24.67 -4.62
CA ARG A 269 -11.43 -23.26 -4.56
C ARG A 269 -11.90 -22.85 -5.93
N GLU A 270 -13.12 -22.37 -6.03
CA GLU A 270 -13.59 -21.76 -7.26
C GLU A 270 -12.95 -20.38 -7.43
N HIS A 271 -12.52 -20.09 -8.66
CA HIS A 271 -11.94 -18.81 -9.00
C HIS A 271 -13.00 -17.93 -9.65
N GLN A 272 -13.09 -16.69 -9.18
CA GLN A 272 -13.97 -15.71 -9.78
C GLN A 272 -13.58 -15.54 -11.26
N PRO A 273 -14.52 -15.71 -12.20
CA PRO A 273 -14.23 -15.49 -13.60
C PRO A 273 -13.85 -14.03 -13.83
N LYS A 274 -12.86 -13.79 -14.68
CA LYS A 274 -12.41 -12.44 -15.04
C LYS A 274 -12.49 -12.25 -16.54
N ILE A 275 -12.65 -11.00 -16.97
CA ILE A 275 -12.37 -10.61 -18.35
C ILE A 275 -10.92 -11.03 -18.70
N HIS A 276 -10.68 -11.41 -19.96
CA HIS A 276 -9.36 -11.86 -20.41
C HIS A 276 -8.33 -10.71 -20.39
N GLY A 277 -7.08 -10.97 -19.98
CA GLY A 277 -6.06 -9.95 -19.69
C GLY A 277 -5.91 -8.82 -20.73
N PRO A 278 -5.64 -9.11 -22.01
CA PRO A 278 -5.57 -8.09 -23.06
C PRO A 278 -6.79 -7.18 -23.21
N GLU A 279 -7.98 -7.66 -22.85
CA GLU A 279 -9.20 -6.85 -22.85
C GLU A 279 -9.29 -6.00 -21.57
N ARG A 280 -8.94 -6.57 -20.41
CA ARG A 280 -8.84 -5.82 -19.13
C ARG A 280 -7.93 -4.61 -19.25
N ALA A 281 -6.81 -4.74 -19.96
CA ALA A 281 -5.83 -3.68 -20.17
C ALA A 281 -6.39 -2.46 -20.94
N ARG A 282 -7.59 -2.55 -21.53
CA ARG A 282 -8.17 -1.55 -22.43
C ARG A 282 -9.57 -1.10 -22.03
N THR A 283 -10.10 -1.59 -20.92
CA THR A 283 -11.44 -1.26 -20.44
C THR A 283 -11.43 -0.72 -19.01
N TRP A 284 -12.44 0.10 -18.73
CA TRP A 284 -12.80 0.61 -17.41
C TRP A 284 -14.03 -0.11 -16.84
N ASP A 285 -14.57 -1.10 -17.56
CA ASP A 285 -15.66 -1.94 -17.10
C ASP A 285 -15.23 -2.86 -15.95
N GLU A 286 -16.22 -3.42 -15.27
CA GLU A 286 -16.00 -4.39 -14.19
C GLU A 286 -15.24 -5.62 -14.69
N ILE A 287 -14.07 -5.86 -14.08
CA ILE A 287 -13.15 -6.94 -14.47
C ILE A 287 -13.61 -8.30 -13.93
N GLU A 288 -14.08 -8.30 -12.68
CA GLU A 288 -14.50 -9.47 -11.93
C GLU A 288 -15.95 -9.80 -12.30
N LEU A 289 -16.15 -10.90 -13.00
CA LEU A 289 -17.47 -11.30 -13.48
C LEU A 289 -18.25 -12.07 -12.40
N ALA A 290 -19.57 -12.10 -12.55
CA ALA A 290 -20.41 -12.92 -11.72
C ALA A 290 -20.08 -14.42 -11.92
N MET A 291 -19.92 -15.15 -10.80
CA MET A 291 -19.82 -16.60 -10.85
C MET A 291 -21.12 -17.20 -11.40
N PRO A 292 -21.06 -18.17 -12.33
CA PRO A 292 -22.21 -18.99 -12.67
C PRO A 292 -22.79 -19.66 -11.41
N GLU A 293 -24.10 -19.82 -11.35
CA GLU A 293 -24.80 -20.38 -10.16
C GLU A 293 -24.15 -21.68 -9.65
N SER A 294 -23.87 -22.62 -10.55
CA SER A 294 -23.23 -23.89 -10.17
C SER A 294 -21.84 -23.71 -9.53
N GLN A 295 -21.10 -22.69 -9.96
CA GLN A 295 -19.79 -22.35 -9.40
C GLN A 295 -19.96 -21.70 -8.02
N ALA A 296 -20.89 -20.75 -7.91
CA ALA A 296 -21.19 -20.09 -6.65
C ALA A 296 -21.65 -21.08 -5.56
N VAL A 297 -22.49 -22.07 -5.92
CA VAL A 297 -22.92 -23.13 -5.00
C VAL A 297 -21.71 -23.95 -4.52
N ARG A 298 -20.81 -24.38 -5.42
CA ARG A 298 -19.61 -25.14 -5.03
C ARG A 298 -18.66 -24.33 -4.13
N GLU A 299 -18.50 -23.03 -4.38
CA GLU A 299 -17.70 -22.17 -3.50
C GLU A 299 -18.38 -21.94 -2.15
N ALA A 300 -19.70 -21.80 -2.11
CA ALA A 300 -20.44 -21.66 -0.85
C ALA A 300 -20.42 -22.95 -0.01
N GLU A 301 -20.41 -24.11 -0.67
CA GLU A 301 -20.23 -25.42 -0.04
C GLU A 301 -18.78 -25.68 0.39
N ARG A 302 -17.82 -24.86 -0.07
CA ARG A 302 -16.42 -25.00 0.32
C ARG A 302 -16.26 -24.74 1.81
N CYS A 303 -15.87 -25.78 2.54
CA CYS A 303 -15.54 -25.66 3.94
C CYS A 303 -14.31 -24.74 4.12
N LEU A 304 -14.53 -23.50 4.54
CA LEU A 304 -13.49 -22.53 4.87
C LEU A 304 -12.83 -22.78 6.23
N ARG A 305 -13.05 -23.95 6.85
CA ARG A 305 -12.65 -24.27 8.23
C ARG A 305 -13.43 -23.38 9.22
N CYS A 306 -14.70 -23.71 9.46
CA CYS A 306 -15.49 -23.05 10.52
C CYS A 306 -14.88 -23.38 11.89
N TYR A 307 -14.02 -22.52 12.41
CA TYR A 307 -13.53 -22.65 13.78
C TYR A 307 -14.71 -22.39 14.75
N ARG A 308 -14.94 -23.32 15.68
CA ARG A 308 -15.63 -22.97 16.93
C ARG A 308 -14.57 -22.42 17.88
N VAL A 309 -14.51 -21.10 18.02
CA VAL A 309 -13.65 -20.47 19.01
C VAL A 309 -14.23 -20.76 20.39
N GLY A 310 -13.53 -21.59 21.18
CA GLY A 310 -13.83 -21.82 22.59
C GLY A 310 -12.77 -21.12 23.44
N MET A 311 -13.15 -20.10 24.21
CA MET A 311 -12.28 -19.51 25.22
C MET A 311 -12.41 -20.31 26.52
N LEU A 312 -11.28 -20.77 27.07
CA LEU A 312 -11.23 -21.39 28.40
C LEU A 312 -10.30 -20.56 29.28
N ALA A 313 -10.85 -19.95 30.33
CA ALA A 313 -10.04 -19.30 31.37
C ALA A 313 -9.50 -20.37 32.33
N VAL A 314 -8.20 -20.68 32.21
CA VAL A 314 -7.50 -21.52 33.19
C VAL A 314 -6.94 -20.62 34.29
N GLY A 315 -7.61 -20.65 35.45
CA GLY A 315 -7.08 -20.00 36.66
C GLY A 315 -5.75 -20.63 37.06
N ARG A 316 -4.72 -19.81 37.32
CA ARG A 316 -3.53 -20.29 38.02
C ARG A 316 -3.93 -20.58 39.47
N ASN A 317 -3.99 -21.86 39.83
CA ASN A 317 -3.98 -22.26 41.23
C ASN A 317 -2.56 -22.02 41.79
N GLY A 318 -2.44 -21.07 42.71
CA GLY A 318 -1.33 -20.95 43.67
C GLY A 318 0.01 -20.48 43.11
#